data_AF-A0A443ZRY6-F1
#
_entry.id   AF-A0A443ZRY6-F1
#
_cell.length_a   1.000
_cell.length_b   1.000
_cell.length_c   1.000
_cell.angle_alpha   90.00
_cell.angle_beta   90.00
_cell.angle_gamma   90.00
#
_symmetry.space_group_name_H-M   'P 1'
#
loop_
_entity.id
_entity.type
_entity.pdbx_description
1 polymer ?
#
loop_
_entity_poly.entity_id
_entity_poly.type
_entity_poly.pdbx_seq_one_letter_code
_entity_poly.pdbx_strand_id
1 'polypeptide(L)'
;MVISTSALFNPLATTLQESKSTSDIEPSHSTSITPLTNSAPQKIEWQNNSIADNKQIEANLARLASENPAALKTADALLATLAKLFILIEENELKATTKMLASYASDTPNFGVVGQLGAGGFSRVMDEARHGSARALCDGQEPLTLREKATAFFNLTNSTYFRETMEKIHSSPELKKMAADIVDISYLESKQFAPARGNSKERPSGDQLALYTFKNENKNDASENVHLYEQLKEVAGQKTSSNPAKAGSSLTKVQNDFRQKPEHAEMVWASAADLAADQRLTGRELVFAHYNPRNRVDRDESQFGNQGPIKAFASLSLEQTVVVRGNGFAVWQVKEGTGFFQDAQLQHKPTVAGPSGTTDRFMTAARLLGNGLMNELGLNQPKGAETQEQNNVRAEREMKELVRWMATGYLVDDNHHSMIEVNLGAANHGLPAQWGTALYSEPFSAPIKTEHFTVSSEEVMRVAEQQSTVKTHYENFRYDLQGGRRAKFTPDGRIA
;
A
#
# COMPACT_ATOMS: atom_id res chain seq x y z
N MET A 1 32.89 -36.01 -52.11
CA MET A 1 31.98 -36.30 -53.23
C MET A 1 30.64 -35.66 -52.87
N VAL A 2 30.34 -34.49 -53.45
CA VAL A 2 29.24 -34.28 -54.43
C VAL A 2 27.87 -34.32 -53.73
N ILE A 3 27.32 -33.16 -53.32
CA ILE A 3 26.45 -32.23 -54.09
C ILE A 3 25.05 -32.86 -54.28
N SER A 4 24.04 -32.35 -53.55
CA SER A 4 23.05 -31.32 -53.99
C SER A 4 21.97 -31.90 -54.90
N THR A 5 20.68 -31.66 -54.69
CA THR A 5 19.89 -30.50 -55.17
C THR A 5 18.41 -30.85 -54.84
N SER A 6 17.44 -29.97 -54.64
CA SER A 6 17.04 -28.71 -55.31
C SER A 6 16.09 -27.97 -54.33
N ALA A 7 16.17 -26.67 -54.03
CA ALA A 7 16.16 -25.44 -54.85
C ALA A 7 14.80 -25.10 -55.49
N LEU A 8 14.24 -23.96 -55.07
CA LEU A 8 13.52 -22.91 -55.83
C LEU A 8 13.48 -21.66 -54.90
N PHE A 9 14.37 -20.65 -54.98
CA PHE A 9 14.42 -19.47 -55.89
C PHE A 9 13.12 -18.64 -55.93
N ASN A 10 13.07 -17.29 -55.80
CA ASN A 10 14.04 -16.23 -55.52
C ASN A 10 13.28 -14.89 -55.26
N PRO A 11 13.95 -13.82 -54.75
CA PRO A 11 13.41 -12.50 -54.41
C PRO A 11 13.66 -11.44 -55.50
N LEU A 12 13.18 -10.20 -55.29
CA LEU A 12 13.72 -9.00 -55.93
C LEU A 12 13.68 -7.78 -54.98
N ALA A 13 14.87 -7.23 -54.71
CA ALA A 13 15.13 -5.81 -54.44
C ALA A 13 15.00 -5.02 -55.77
N THR A 14 14.98 -3.69 -55.92
CA THR A 14 15.73 -2.59 -55.32
C THR A 14 15.25 -1.33 -56.06
N THR A 15 15.27 -0.12 -55.45
CA THR A 15 15.98 1.03 -56.05
C THR A 15 16.13 2.20 -55.07
N LEU A 16 17.39 2.57 -54.84
CA LEU A 16 17.86 3.83 -54.28
C LEU A 16 17.93 4.90 -55.38
N GLN A 17 17.74 6.16 -55.01
CA GLN A 17 18.28 7.30 -55.75
C GLN A 17 18.65 8.44 -54.79
N GLU A 18 19.93 8.81 -54.80
CA GLU A 18 20.45 10.12 -54.38
C GLU A 18 20.95 10.87 -55.63
N SER A 19 20.84 12.20 -55.63
CA SER A 19 21.94 13.08 -56.11
C SER A 19 21.76 14.56 -55.72
N LYS A 20 22.78 15.08 -55.00
CA LYS A 20 23.50 16.38 -55.10
C LYS A 20 22.78 17.75 -55.09
N SER A 21 23.07 18.50 -54.02
CA SER A 21 23.73 19.83 -53.91
C SER A 21 23.32 20.99 -54.84
N THR A 22 22.89 22.13 -54.25
CA THR A 22 23.58 23.44 -54.28
C THR A 22 23.07 24.38 -53.17
N SER A 23 23.98 25.22 -52.69
CA SER A 23 23.86 26.29 -51.70
C SER A 23 22.89 27.41 -52.09
N ASP A 24 22.25 28.03 -51.10
CA ASP A 24 22.19 29.50 -50.96
C ASP A 24 21.92 29.88 -49.49
N ILE A 25 22.72 30.83 -49.01
CA ILE A 25 22.69 31.53 -47.71
C ILE A 25 21.98 32.88 -48.03
N GLU A 26 20.93 33.35 -47.35
CA GLU A 26 20.93 34.15 -46.10
C GLU A 26 19.49 34.72 -45.86
N PRO A 27 19.17 35.56 -44.84
CA PRO A 27 18.47 35.15 -43.62
C PRO A 27 17.14 35.93 -43.38
N SER A 28 16.61 35.77 -42.16
CA SER A 28 15.59 36.58 -41.47
C SER A 28 14.16 36.05 -41.52
N HIS A 29 13.70 35.51 -40.39
CA HIS A 29 12.44 35.91 -39.76
C HIS A 29 12.47 35.51 -38.29
N SER A 30 12.28 36.51 -37.44
CA SER A 30 12.06 36.42 -36.00
C SER A 30 10.87 35.51 -35.70
N THR A 31 11.12 34.32 -35.16
CA THR A 31 10.07 33.51 -34.54
C THR A 31 9.83 34.06 -33.13
N SER A 32 8.82 34.93 -33.03
CA SER A 32 8.11 35.18 -31.78
C SER A 32 7.68 33.83 -31.21
N ILE A 33 8.27 33.45 -30.08
CA ILE A 33 7.81 32.34 -29.25
C ILE A 33 6.50 32.80 -28.62
N THR A 34 5.40 32.49 -29.28
CA THR A 34 4.08 32.57 -28.65
C THR A 34 4.08 31.53 -27.53
N PRO A 35 3.82 31.90 -26.27
CA PRO A 35 3.69 30.90 -25.22
C PRO A 35 2.51 30.00 -25.60
N LEU A 36 2.77 28.70 -25.74
CA LEU A 36 1.71 27.71 -25.71
C LEU A 36 1.09 27.78 -24.31
N THR A 37 0.05 28.59 -24.17
CA THR A 37 -0.86 28.53 -23.04
C THR A 37 -1.56 27.19 -23.14
N ASN A 38 -1.02 26.17 -22.47
CA ASN A 38 -1.71 24.93 -22.24
C ASN A 38 -3.06 25.27 -21.60
N SER A 39 -4.14 24.83 -22.23
CA SER A 39 -5.48 24.92 -21.65
C SER A 39 -5.46 24.27 -20.27
N ALA A 40 -5.98 24.98 -19.26
CA ALA A 40 -6.18 24.43 -17.93
C ALA A 40 -6.94 23.10 -18.05
N PRO A 41 -6.56 22.06 -17.29
CA PRO A 41 -7.24 20.76 -17.37
C PRO A 41 -8.74 20.96 -17.14
N GLN A 42 -9.55 20.41 -18.05
CA GLN A 42 -10.99 20.36 -17.85
C GLN A 42 -11.25 19.54 -16.58
N LYS A 43 -11.84 20.18 -15.58
CA LYS A 43 -12.29 19.52 -14.35
C LYS A 43 -13.29 18.45 -14.78
N ILE A 44 -12.93 17.18 -14.66
CA ILE A 44 -13.83 16.08 -14.99
C ILE A 44 -15.07 16.24 -14.10
N GLU A 45 -16.25 16.43 -14.71
CA GLU A 45 -17.51 16.54 -13.99
C GLU A 45 -17.92 15.15 -13.47
N TRP A 46 -17.33 14.72 -12.37
CA TRP A 46 -17.68 13.49 -11.64
C TRP A 46 -18.98 13.60 -10.83
N GLN A 47 -19.78 14.66 -11.05
CA GLN A 47 -20.89 15.02 -10.16
C GLN A 47 -22.13 14.11 -10.30
N ASN A 48 -22.20 13.26 -11.34
CA ASN A 48 -23.37 12.40 -11.61
C ASN A 48 -23.05 10.89 -11.67
N ASN A 49 -22.01 10.44 -10.96
CA ASN A 49 -21.59 9.03 -10.99
C ASN A 49 -22.43 8.13 -10.07
N SER A 50 -22.81 6.95 -10.56
CA SER A 50 -23.38 5.90 -9.71
C SER A 50 -22.31 5.25 -8.82
N ILE A 51 -22.75 4.43 -7.84
CA ILE A 51 -21.83 3.61 -7.03
C ILE A 51 -21.00 2.68 -7.92
N ALA A 52 -21.57 2.15 -9.01
CA ALA A 52 -20.86 1.27 -9.94
C ALA A 52 -19.74 2.02 -10.66
N ASP A 53 -20.02 3.23 -11.15
CA ASP A 53 -19.03 4.07 -11.82
C ASP A 53 -17.90 4.44 -10.87
N ASN A 54 -18.23 4.82 -9.63
CA ASN A 54 -17.23 5.16 -8.62
C ASN A 54 -16.34 3.97 -8.23
N LYS A 55 -16.86 2.73 -8.21
CA LYS A 55 -16.02 1.52 -8.04
C LYS A 55 -15.03 1.34 -9.17
N GLN A 56 -15.46 1.58 -10.42
CA GLN A 56 -14.57 1.48 -11.57
C GLN A 56 -13.48 2.55 -11.56
N ILE A 57 -13.81 3.76 -11.11
CA ILE A 57 -12.81 4.83 -10.92
C ILE A 57 -11.79 4.43 -9.85
N GLU A 58 -12.23 3.92 -8.70
CA GLU A 58 -11.33 3.40 -7.66
C GLU A 58 -10.43 2.28 -8.17
N ALA A 59 -10.97 1.36 -8.98
CA ALA A 59 -10.22 0.29 -9.62
C ALA A 59 -9.03 0.83 -10.43
N ASN A 60 -9.32 1.77 -11.32
CA ASN A 60 -8.35 2.33 -12.24
C ASN A 60 -7.31 3.14 -11.47
N LEU A 61 -7.74 3.97 -10.52
CA LEU A 61 -6.83 4.77 -9.69
C LEU A 61 -5.94 3.90 -8.80
N ALA A 62 -6.48 2.82 -8.23
CA ALA A 62 -5.72 1.92 -7.40
C ALA A 62 -4.67 1.15 -8.20
N ARG A 63 -5.03 0.66 -9.38
CA ARG A 63 -4.08 0.03 -10.31
C ARG A 63 -2.99 1.00 -10.74
N LEU A 64 -3.39 2.22 -11.13
CA LEU A 64 -2.45 3.27 -11.47
C LEU A 64 -1.51 3.56 -10.29
N ALA A 65 -2.02 3.68 -9.06
CA ALA A 65 -1.22 3.88 -7.88
C ALA A 65 -0.26 2.70 -7.60
N SER A 66 -0.69 1.46 -7.85
CA SER A 66 0.11 0.25 -7.61
C SER A 66 1.29 0.10 -8.57
N GLU A 67 1.18 0.69 -9.76
CA GLU A 67 2.22 0.74 -10.79
C GLU A 67 2.99 2.08 -10.79
N ASN A 68 2.56 3.05 -9.99
CA ASN A 68 3.13 4.40 -10.02
C ASN A 68 4.56 4.43 -9.42
N PRO A 69 5.54 5.02 -10.12
CA PRO A 69 6.90 5.16 -9.61
C PRO A 69 6.99 5.85 -8.23
N ALA A 70 6.16 6.84 -7.95
CA ALA A 70 6.15 7.54 -6.66
C ALA A 70 5.76 6.62 -5.50
N ALA A 71 4.74 5.77 -5.70
CA ALA A 71 4.31 4.79 -4.70
C ALA A 71 5.39 3.72 -4.46
N LEU A 72 5.95 3.16 -5.54
CA LEU A 72 7.04 2.18 -5.47
C LEU A 72 8.27 2.74 -4.75
N LYS A 73 8.68 3.97 -5.09
CA LYS A 73 9.82 4.64 -4.46
C LYS A 73 9.57 5.01 -3.00
N THR A 74 8.34 5.35 -2.65
CA THR A 74 7.96 5.58 -1.25
C THR A 74 8.07 4.28 -0.43
N ALA A 75 7.64 3.15 -0.99
CA ALA A 75 7.79 1.85 -0.34
C ALA A 75 9.27 1.44 -0.19
N ASP A 76 10.09 1.65 -1.22
CA ASP A 76 11.55 1.41 -1.17
C ASP A 76 12.20 2.27 -0.08
N ALA A 77 11.93 3.57 -0.06
CA ALA A 77 12.47 4.51 0.90
C ALA A 77 12.08 4.16 2.34
N LEU A 78 10.84 3.73 2.58
CA LEU A 78 10.37 3.25 3.89
C LEU A 78 11.13 2.00 4.35
N LEU A 79 11.30 1.00 3.48
CA LEU A 79 12.04 -0.23 3.78
C LEU A 79 13.53 0.05 4.01
N ALA A 80 14.15 0.92 3.19
CA ALA A 80 15.53 1.34 3.34
C ALA A 80 15.75 2.08 4.68
N THR A 81 14.84 3.01 5.00
CA THR A 81 14.85 3.75 6.27
C THR A 81 14.75 2.81 7.46
N LEU A 82 13.84 1.83 7.40
CA LEU A 82 13.66 0.84 8.44
C LEU A 82 14.90 -0.04 8.62
N ALA A 83 15.54 -0.44 7.52
CA ALA A 83 16.81 -1.18 7.58
C ALA A 83 17.92 -0.36 8.23
N LYS A 84 18.08 0.92 7.85
CA LYS A 84 19.06 1.83 8.47
C LYS A 84 18.83 1.96 9.97
N LEU A 85 17.58 2.09 10.40
CA LEU A 85 17.22 2.15 11.81
C LEU A 85 17.66 0.89 12.56
N PHE A 86 17.32 -0.30 12.07
CA PHE A 86 17.65 -1.53 12.77
C PHE A 86 19.15 -1.81 12.79
N ILE A 87 19.88 -1.44 11.73
CA ILE A 87 21.35 -1.51 11.72
C ILE A 87 21.94 -0.59 12.80
N LEU A 88 21.41 0.64 12.92
CA LEU A 88 21.84 1.58 13.95
C LEU A 88 21.61 1.02 15.36
N ILE A 89 20.47 0.37 15.59
CA ILE A 89 20.07 -0.12 16.92
C ILE A 89 20.79 -1.41 17.32
N GLU A 90 21.10 -2.27 16.36
CA GLU A 90 21.85 -3.50 16.62
C GLU A 90 23.36 -3.33 16.53
N GLU A 91 23.83 -2.18 16.02
CA GLU A 91 25.25 -1.87 15.73
C GLU A 91 25.93 -2.91 14.81
N ASN A 92 25.11 -3.74 14.15
CA ASN A 92 25.57 -4.87 13.35
C ASN A 92 24.53 -5.25 12.29
N GLU A 93 24.94 -5.23 11.03
CA GLU A 93 24.05 -5.47 9.90
C GLU A 93 23.50 -6.90 9.84
N LEU A 94 24.33 -7.91 10.14
CA LEU A 94 23.91 -9.31 10.13
C LEU A 94 22.86 -9.57 11.22
N LYS A 95 23.07 -9.02 12.41
CA LYS A 95 22.15 -9.13 13.54
C LYS A 95 20.82 -8.43 13.24
N ALA A 96 20.88 -7.20 12.72
CA ALA A 96 19.69 -6.47 12.27
C ALA A 96 18.91 -7.25 11.21
N THR A 97 19.59 -7.74 10.17
CA THR A 97 18.96 -8.50 9.08
C THR A 97 18.32 -9.80 9.59
N THR A 98 18.97 -10.50 10.52
CA THR A 98 18.42 -11.72 11.14
C THR A 98 17.15 -11.41 11.95
N LYS A 99 17.15 -10.31 12.73
CA LYS A 99 15.97 -9.87 13.50
C LYS A 99 14.82 -9.42 12.61
N MET A 100 15.12 -8.71 11.52
CA MET A 100 14.12 -8.34 10.51
C MET A 100 13.52 -9.57 9.85
N LEU A 101 14.34 -10.52 9.41
CA LEU A 101 13.86 -11.75 8.80
C LEU A 101 12.98 -12.54 9.77
N ALA A 102 13.39 -12.69 11.03
CA ALA A 102 12.57 -13.38 12.04
C ALA A 102 11.24 -12.66 12.32
N SER A 103 11.22 -11.33 12.21
CA SER A 103 10.01 -10.50 12.41
C SER A 103 9.09 -10.51 11.20
N TYR A 104 9.66 -10.58 9.99
CA TYR A 104 8.93 -10.67 8.73
C TYR A 104 8.37 -12.08 8.51
N ALA A 105 9.18 -13.10 8.83
CA ALA A 105 8.93 -14.49 8.52
C ALA A 105 8.69 -15.36 9.77
N SER A 106 7.75 -14.97 10.65
CA SER A 106 7.47 -15.78 11.85
C SER A 106 6.96 -17.17 11.48
N ASP A 107 7.42 -18.19 12.22
CA ASP A 107 7.07 -19.62 11.98
C ASP A 107 5.56 -19.88 12.03
N THR A 108 4.81 -19.02 12.72
CA THR A 108 3.34 -19.01 12.71
C THR A 108 2.87 -17.89 11.77
N PRO A 109 2.39 -18.18 10.54
CA PRO A 109 1.86 -17.14 9.67
C PRO A 109 0.58 -16.55 10.28
N ASN A 110 0.61 -15.27 10.65
CA ASN A 110 -0.55 -14.59 11.21
C ASN A 110 -1.66 -14.48 10.15
N PHE A 111 -2.89 -14.89 10.50
CA PHE A 111 -4.07 -14.87 9.60
C PHE A 111 -4.42 -13.47 9.05
N GLY A 112 -3.92 -12.39 9.67
CA GLY A 112 -4.08 -11.02 9.20
C GLY A 112 -2.99 -10.53 8.24
N VAL A 113 -2.00 -11.37 7.94
CA VAL A 113 -0.83 -11.04 7.12
C VAL A 113 -0.90 -11.82 5.81
N VAL A 114 -1.34 -11.13 4.77
CA VAL A 114 -1.38 -11.61 3.39
C VAL A 114 0.00 -11.37 2.77
N GLY A 115 0.59 -12.37 2.11
CA GLY A 115 1.78 -12.17 1.26
C GLY A 115 3.16 -12.23 1.92
N GLN A 116 3.33 -12.98 3.01
CA GLN A 116 4.67 -13.24 3.56
C GLN A 116 5.51 -14.11 2.60
N LEU A 117 6.64 -13.59 2.14
CA LEU A 117 7.64 -14.32 1.38
C LEU A 117 8.50 -15.17 2.33
N GLY A 118 8.97 -16.33 1.85
CA GLY A 118 10.06 -17.03 2.50
C GLY A 118 11.37 -16.21 2.52
N ALA A 119 12.39 -16.73 3.20
CA ALA A 119 13.65 -16.02 3.41
C ALA A 119 14.30 -15.47 2.12
N GLY A 120 14.25 -16.22 1.01
CA GLY A 120 14.78 -15.76 -0.28
C GLY A 120 14.06 -14.54 -0.87
N GLY A 121 12.73 -14.45 -0.69
CA GLY A 121 11.96 -13.29 -1.14
C GLY A 121 12.16 -12.07 -0.24
N PHE A 122 12.33 -12.27 1.08
CA PHE A 122 12.71 -11.19 1.99
C PHE A 122 14.04 -10.54 1.59
N SER A 123 15.08 -11.34 1.32
CA SER A 123 16.38 -10.82 0.89
C SER A 123 16.27 -9.99 -0.38
N ARG A 124 15.46 -10.43 -1.37
CA ARG A 124 15.21 -9.68 -2.60
C ARG A 124 14.51 -8.35 -2.34
N VAL A 125 13.49 -8.33 -1.46
CA VAL A 125 12.80 -7.10 -1.07
C VAL A 125 13.74 -6.09 -0.43
N MET A 126 14.59 -6.55 0.49
CA MET A 126 15.55 -5.67 1.15
C MET A 126 16.67 -5.19 0.21
N ASP A 127 17.12 -6.04 -0.71
CA ASP A 127 18.14 -5.67 -1.70
C ASP A 127 17.62 -4.59 -2.67
N GLU A 128 16.43 -4.78 -3.24
CA GLU A 128 15.84 -3.79 -4.14
C GLU A 128 15.51 -2.47 -3.43
N ALA A 129 15.05 -2.53 -2.17
CA ALA A 129 14.81 -1.32 -1.39
C ALA A 129 16.08 -0.49 -1.17
N ARG A 130 17.25 -1.15 -1.01
CA ARG A 130 18.54 -0.48 -0.75
C ARG A 130 19.25 -0.02 -2.02
N HIS A 131 19.11 -0.77 -3.11
CA HIS A 131 19.91 -0.57 -4.33
C HIS A 131 19.09 -0.18 -5.55
N GLY A 132 17.76 -0.13 -5.40
CA GLY A 132 16.83 0.11 -6.49
C GLY A 132 16.69 -1.07 -7.45
N SER A 133 15.68 -0.99 -8.32
CA SER A 133 15.35 -2.02 -9.31
C SER A 133 16.39 -2.21 -10.42
N ALA A 134 17.37 -1.31 -10.54
CA ALA A 134 18.39 -1.37 -11.59
C ALA A 134 19.26 -2.64 -11.50
N ARG A 135 19.56 -3.12 -10.28
CA ARG A 135 20.30 -4.38 -10.10
C ARG A 135 19.46 -5.61 -10.46
N ALA A 136 18.17 -5.62 -10.10
CA ALA A 136 17.25 -6.69 -10.47
C ALA A 136 17.14 -6.85 -12.00
N LEU A 137 17.11 -5.73 -12.73
CA LEU A 137 17.08 -5.71 -14.20
C LEU A 137 18.38 -6.24 -14.83
N CYS A 138 19.53 -6.01 -14.22
CA CYS A 138 20.82 -6.54 -14.68
C CYS A 138 20.89 -8.07 -14.60
N ASP A 139 20.21 -8.68 -13.64
CA ASP A 139 20.13 -10.14 -13.45
C ASP A 139 18.97 -10.78 -14.25
N GLY A 140 18.30 -10.01 -15.11
CA GLY A 140 17.16 -10.48 -15.90
C GLY A 140 15.90 -10.76 -15.07
N GLN A 141 15.82 -10.23 -13.83
CA GLN A 141 14.65 -10.38 -12.97
C GLN A 141 13.70 -9.18 -13.12
N GLU A 142 12.39 -9.44 -13.06
CA GLU A 142 11.38 -8.37 -13.03
C GLU A 142 11.51 -7.52 -11.74
N PRO A 143 11.29 -6.19 -11.76
CA PRO A 143 11.29 -5.34 -10.56
C PRO A 143 10.19 -5.74 -9.57
N LEU A 144 10.37 -5.57 -8.24
CA LEU A 144 9.36 -5.88 -7.21
C LEU A 144 8.07 -5.05 -7.31
N THR A 145 6.89 -5.65 -7.04
CA THR A 145 5.60 -4.93 -7.01
C THR A 145 5.48 -4.07 -5.77
N LEU A 146 4.58 -3.08 -5.82
CA LEU A 146 4.17 -2.35 -4.64
C LEU A 146 3.63 -3.26 -3.55
N ARG A 147 2.87 -4.29 -3.93
CA ARG A 147 2.33 -5.30 -3.01
C ARG A 147 3.43 -5.97 -2.20
N GLU A 148 4.44 -6.53 -2.87
CA GLU A 148 5.59 -7.19 -2.21
C GLU A 148 6.28 -6.27 -1.20
N LYS A 149 6.54 -5.02 -1.61
CA LYS A 149 7.25 -4.02 -0.79
C LYS A 149 6.41 -3.55 0.40
N ALA A 150 5.16 -3.15 0.15
CA ALA A 150 4.27 -2.62 1.17
C ALA A 150 3.86 -3.69 2.20
N THR A 151 3.68 -4.95 1.79
CA THR A 151 3.48 -6.07 2.71
C THR A 151 4.69 -6.24 3.64
N ALA A 152 5.91 -6.22 3.10
CA ALA A 152 7.12 -6.33 3.91
C ALA A 152 7.24 -5.19 4.92
N PHE A 153 7.01 -3.96 4.48
CA PHE A 153 7.00 -2.81 5.36
C PHE A 153 5.97 -2.97 6.48
N PHE A 154 4.72 -3.31 6.14
CA PHE A 154 3.65 -3.49 7.10
C PHE A 154 3.95 -4.56 8.15
N ASN A 155 4.50 -5.69 7.73
CA ASN A 155 4.82 -6.80 8.63
C ASN A 155 5.91 -6.41 9.61
N LEU A 156 6.97 -5.78 9.12
CA LEU A 156 8.08 -5.35 9.96
C LEU A 156 7.64 -4.29 10.96
N THR A 157 6.81 -3.32 10.58
CA THR A 157 6.36 -2.25 11.47
C THR A 157 5.28 -2.68 12.46
N ASN A 158 4.50 -3.73 12.16
CA ASN A 158 3.58 -4.33 13.12
C ASN A 158 4.25 -5.37 14.04
N SER A 159 5.55 -5.65 13.85
CA SER A 159 6.27 -6.62 14.68
C SER A 159 6.55 -6.11 16.10
N THR A 160 6.70 -7.06 17.03
CA THR A 160 7.17 -6.79 18.40
C THR A 160 8.51 -6.07 18.38
N TYR A 161 9.41 -6.46 17.47
CA TYR A 161 10.75 -5.91 17.38
C TYR A 161 10.78 -4.43 17.00
N PHE A 162 9.91 -4.00 16.08
CA PHE A 162 9.79 -2.57 15.76
C PHE A 162 9.32 -1.76 16.97
N ARG A 163 8.34 -2.26 17.72
CA ARG A 163 7.87 -1.63 18.96
C ARG A 163 8.99 -1.52 20.00
N GLU A 164 9.69 -2.61 20.28
CA GLU A 164 10.82 -2.63 21.22
C GLU A 164 11.93 -1.66 20.78
N THR A 165 12.15 -1.52 19.48
CA THR A 165 13.10 -0.54 18.93
C THR A 165 12.66 0.89 19.24
N MET A 166 11.39 1.22 18.99
CA MET A 166 10.83 2.53 19.33
C MET A 166 10.88 2.80 20.85
N GLU A 167 10.64 1.79 21.69
CA GLU A 167 10.73 1.88 23.16
C GLU A 167 12.14 2.18 23.65
N LYS A 168 13.14 1.52 23.08
CA LYS A 168 14.56 1.76 23.38
C LYS A 168 14.94 3.19 23.05
N ILE A 169 14.56 3.67 21.87
CA ILE A 169 14.82 5.06 21.45
C ILE A 169 14.07 6.03 22.36
N HIS A 170 12.79 5.81 22.61
CA HIS A 170 11.98 6.66 23.48
C HIS A 170 12.58 6.82 24.88
N SER A 171 13.22 5.77 25.40
CA SER A 171 13.75 5.73 26.77
C SER A 171 15.23 6.17 26.91
N SER A 172 15.97 6.35 25.80
CA SER A 172 17.39 6.73 25.84
C SER A 172 17.64 8.08 25.16
N PRO A 173 18.10 9.11 25.89
CA PRO A 173 18.50 10.40 25.30
C PRO A 173 19.59 10.27 24.22
N GLU A 174 20.53 9.33 24.40
CA GLU A 174 21.62 9.06 23.47
C GLU A 174 21.06 8.51 22.16
N LEU A 175 20.20 7.49 22.22
CA LEU A 175 19.58 6.90 21.04
C LEU A 175 18.64 7.87 20.33
N LYS A 176 17.93 8.76 21.05
CA LYS A 176 17.16 9.84 20.42
C LYS A 176 18.03 10.72 19.54
N LYS A 177 19.19 11.12 20.05
CA LYS A 177 20.15 11.95 19.29
C LYS A 177 20.70 11.21 18.08
N MET A 178 21.06 9.93 18.25
CA MET A 178 21.60 9.12 17.15
C MET A 178 20.57 8.81 16.07
N ALA A 179 19.31 8.58 16.46
CA ALA A 179 18.24 8.21 15.54
C ALA A 179 17.49 9.41 14.97
N ALA A 180 17.81 10.66 15.34
CA ALA A 180 17.03 11.85 14.98
C ALA A 180 16.92 12.08 13.46
N ASP A 181 17.91 11.66 12.67
CA ASP A 181 17.87 11.78 11.21
C ASP A 181 16.97 10.72 10.54
N ILE A 182 16.54 9.71 11.30
CA ILE A 182 15.73 8.58 10.83
C ILE A 182 14.32 8.63 11.43
N VAL A 183 14.23 8.91 12.73
CA VAL A 183 13.00 8.87 13.52
C VAL A 183 12.55 10.29 13.85
N ASP A 184 11.26 10.56 13.66
CA ASP A 184 10.61 11.77 14.18
C ASP A 184 10.48 11.65 15.71
N ILE A 185 11.50 12.14 16.44
CA ILE A 185 11.59 12.03 17.89
C ILE A 185 10.41 12.74 18.57
N SER A 186 10.02 13.92 18.09
CA SER A 186 8.87 14.65 18.64
C SER A 186 7.57 13.87 18.47
N TYR A 187 7.38 13.21 17.33
CA TYR A 187 6.23 12.33 17.13
C TYR A 187 6.28 11.08 18.01
N LEU A 188 7.45 10.47 18.18
CA LEU A 188 7.65 9.32 19.09
C LEU A 188 7.33 9.68 20.54
N GLU A 189 7.78 10.83 21.03
CA GLU A 189 7.50 11.33 22.39
C GLU A 189 6.04 11.74 22.59
N SER A 190 5.29 11.99 21.51
CA SER A 190 3.85 12.18 21.59
C SER A 190 3.07 10.88 21.89
N LYS A 191 3.74 9.71 21.78
CA LYS A 191 3.17 8.40 22.10
C LYS A 191 3.23 8.14 23.60
N GLN A 192 2.28 7.35 24.07
CA GLN A 192 2.14 7.02 25.48
C GLN A 192 2.38 5.53 25.68
N PHE A 193 2.83 5.13 26.86
CA PHE A 193 2.80 3.74 27.26
C PHE A 193 1.34 3.30 27.44
N ALA A 194 0.93 2.23 26.76
CA ALA A 194 -0.41 1.68 26.86
C ALA A 194 -0.46 0.59 27.93
N PRO A 195 -1.56 0.50 28.70
CA PRO A 195 -2.06 -0.79 29.12
C PRO A 195 -2.52 -1.54 27.85
N ALA A 196 -1.89 -2.67 27.52
CA ALA A 196 -2.03 -3.25 26.17
C ALA A 196 -3.44 -3.67 25.73
N ARG A 197 -3.49 -3.89 24.42
CA ARG A 197 -4.69 -4.07 23.61
C ARG A 197 -5.32 -5.46 23.82
N GLY A 198 -6.65 -5.49 23.76
CA GLY A 198 -7.48 -6.65 24.05
C GLY A 198 -7.13 -7.97 23.35
N ASN A 199 -7.48 -9.04 24.07
CA ASN A 199 -7.63 -10.45 23.69
C ASN A 199 -6.43 -11.40 23.66
N SER A 200 -5.29 -11.08 24.28
CA SER A 200 -4.47 -12.13 24.91
C SER A 200 -4.88 -12.27 26.38
N LYS A 201 -5.00 -13.51 26.89
CA LYS A 201 -5.22 -13.76 28.33
C LYS A 201 -4.08 -13.23 29.21
N GLU A 202 -2.98 -12.80 28.61
CA GLU A 202 -1.84 -12.21 29.30
C GLU A 202 -2.08 -10.72 29.56
N ARG A 203 -2.01 -10.35 30.84
CA ARG A 203 -2.00 -8.94 31.24
C ARG A 203 -0.69 -8.31 30.73
N PRO A 204 -0.78 -7.23 29.97
CA PRO A 204 0.40 -6.49 29.55
C PRO A 204 1.08 -5.79 30.72
N SER A 205 2.41 -5.71 30.68
CA SER A 205 3.18 -4.88 31.61
C SER A 205 2.90 -3.40 31.34
N GLY A 206 2.90 -2.58 32.40
CA GLY A 206 2.67 -1.13 32.31
C GLY A 206 3.71 -0.35 31.48
N ASP A 207 4.75 -1.03 31.01
CA ASP A 207 5.93 -0.45 30.36
C ASP A 207 5.93 -0.66 28.82
N GLN A 208 4.79 -0.97 28.19
CA GLN A 208 4.70 -1.13 26.72
C GLN A 208 4.24 0.15 26.01
N LEU A 209 4.98 0.61 25.01
CA LEU A 209 4.67 1.80 24.22
C LEU A 209 3.52 1.55 23.24
N ALA A 210 2.53 2.42 23.30
CA ALA A 210 1.39 2.44 22.40
C ALA A 210 1.74 3.21 21.14
N LEU A 211 2.29 2.53 20.12
CA LEU A 211 2.53 3.19 18.84
C LEU A 211 1.21 3.59 18.16
N TYR A 212 0.20 2.72 18.23
CA TYR A 212 -1.06 2.81 17.50
C TYR A 212 -2.23 3.21 18.41
N THR A 213 -2.38 4.52 18.64
CA THR A 213 -3.39 5.08 19.57
C THR A 213 -4.61 5.70 18.87
N PHE A 214 -4.62 5.78 17.53
CA PHE A 214 -5.66 6.43 16.73
C PHE A 214 -5.97 7.87 17.19
N LYS A 215 -4.92 8.59 17.62
CA LYS A 215 -5.03 10.02 17.91
C LYS A 215 -5.21 10.76 16.59
N ASN A 216 -6.24 11.60 16.50
CA ASN A 216 -6.50 12.39 15.31
C ASN A 216 -5.84 13.77 15.43
N GLU A 217 -4.91 14.08 14.52
CA GLU A 217 -4.23 15.36 14.36
C GLU A 217 -5.05 16.39 13.57
N ASN A 218 -6.12 15.95 12.92
CA ASN A 218 -6.94 16.80 12.06
C ASN A 218 -7.77 17.80 12.88
N LYS A 219 -7.76 19.05 12.40
CA LYS A 219 -8.49 20.17 12.97
C LYS A 219 -9.88 20.35 12.35
N ASN A 220 -10.17 19.63 11.27
CA ASN A 220 -11.45 19.66 10.59
C ASN A 220 -12.24 18.39 10.90
N ASP A 221 -13.56 18.51 10.83
CA ASP A 221 -14.46 17.36 10.94
C ASP A 221 -14.17 16.37 9.81
N ALA A 222 -14.34 15.09 10.12
CA ALA A 222 -14.12 14.01 9.18
C ALA A 222 -15.22 13.94 8.10
N SER A 223 -16.29 14.73 8.19
CA SER A 223 -17.39 14.80 7.23
C SER A 223 -18.16 16.12 7.37
N GLU A 224 -18.70 16.64 6.26
CA GLU A 224 -19.65 17.77 6.26
C GLU A 224 -21.00 17.39 6.90
N ASN A 225 -21.35 16.11 6.89
CA ASN A 225 -22.56 15.55 7.50
C ASN A 225 -22.26 14.99 8.91
N VAL A 226 -21.43 15.68 9.69
CA VAL A 226 -20.98 15.24 11.02
C VAL A 226 -22.12 14.84 11.97
N HIS A 227 -23.30 15.45 11.83
CA HIS A 227 -24.49 15.14 12.61
C HIS A 227 -24.95 13.67 12.48
N LEU A 228 -24.67 13.00 11.36
CA LEU A 228 -25.01 11.59 11.14
C LEU A 228 -24.24 10.63 12.07
N TYR A 229 -23.15 11.10 12.67
CA TYR A 229 -22.26 10.30 13.51
C TYR A 229 -22.52 10.48 15.01
N GLU A 230 -23.54 11.25 15.39
CA GLU A 230 -23.87 11.43 16.80
C GLU A 230 -24.36 10.13 17.42
N GLN A 231 -23.68 9.70 18.48
CA GLN A 231 -24.01 8.50 19.23
C GLN A 231 -24.30 8.87 20.69
N LEU A 232 -25.50 8.52 21.16
CA LEU A 232 -25.84 8.56 22.57
C LEU A 232 -25.37 7.27 23.24
N LYS A 233 -24.34 7.36 24.09
CA LYS A 233 -23.82 6.24 24.87
C LYS A 233 -24.09 6.47 26.34
N GLU A 234 -24.54 5.43 27.03
CA GLU A 234 -24.66 5.44 28.48
C GLU A 234 -23.33 4.99 29.09
N VAL A 235 -22.65 5.90 29.79
CA VAL A 235 -21.37 5.63 30.45
C VAL A 235 -21.58 5.85 31.94
N ALA A 236 -21.37 4.79 32.74
CA ALA A 236 -21.58 4.81 34.19
C ALA A 236 -22.99 5.32 34.62
N GLY A 237 -24.04 4.97 33.86
CA GLY A 237 -25.42 5.38 34.15
C GLY A 237 -25.77 6.83 33.75
N GLN A 238 -24.85 7.55 33.10
CA GLN A 238 -25.13 8.87 32.53
C GLN A 238 -25.17 8.79 31.00
N LYS A 239 -26.20 9.41 30.40
CA LYS A 239 -26.27 9.58 28.95
C LYS A 239 -25.25 10.63 28.51
N THR A 240 -24.28 10.20 27.71
CA THR A 240 -23.24 11.04 27.12
C THR A 240 -23.37 10.99 25.60
N SER A 241 -23.32 12.15 24.94
CA SER A 241 -23.21 12.22 23.48
C SER A 241 -21.74 12.15 23.08
N SER A 242 -21.43 11.32 22.09
CA SER A 242 -20.11 11.23 21.47
C SER A 242 -20.26 11.32 19.97
N ASN A 243 -19.33 12.00 19.30
CA ASN A 243 -19.34 12.09 17.85
C ASN A 243 -17.92 11.84 17.30
N PRO A 244 -17.65 10.63 16.76
CA PRO A 244 -16.32 10.26 16.31
C PRO A 244 -15.90 10.95 15.00
N ALA A 245 -16.81 11.63 14.30
CA ALA A 245 -16.50 12.41 13.10
C ALA A 245 -16.09 13.86 13.41
N LYS A 246 -16.21 14.34 14.65
CA LYS A 246 -15.75 15.69 14.99
C LYS A 246 -14.23 15.80 14.99
N ALA A 247 -13.72 17.00 14.69
CA ALA A 247 -12.30 17.36 14.77
C ALA A 247 -11.67 16.88 16.09
N GLY A 248 -10.45 16.34 16.00
CA GLY A 248 -9.73 15.72 17.12
C GLY A 248 -10.27 14.35 17.59
N SER A 249 -11.45 13.91 17.13
CA SER A 249 -11.94 12.53 17.33
C SER A 249 -11.54 11.64 16.15
N SER A 250 -11.46 10.31 16.35
CA SER A 250 -11.07 9.39 15.27
C SER A 250 -12.18 8.39 14.96
N LEU A 251 -12.67 8.44 13.73
CA LEU A 251 -13.54 7.39 13.16
C LEU A 251 -12.84 6.02 13.16
N THR A 252 -11.52 5.99 13.05
CA THR A 252 -10.74 4.74 13.07
C THR A 252 -10.70 4.12 14.47
N LYS A 253 -10.65 4.94 15.52
CA LYS A 253 -10.69 4.47 16.92
C LYS A 253 -11.96 3.66 17.22
N VAL A 254 -13.08 4.06 16.63
CA VAL A 254 -14.38 3.40 16.78
C VAL A 254 -14.80 2.64 15.52
N GLN A 255 -13.85 2.20 14.69
CA GLN A 255 -14.16 1.53 13.43
C GLN A 255 -15.10 0.32 13.56
N ASN A 256 -15.08 -0.37 14.72
CA ASN A 256 -15.96 -1.51 15.02
C ASN A 256 -17.44 -1.10 15.17
N ASP A 257 -17.72 0.18 15.43
CA ASP A 257 -19.08 0.71 15.45
C ASP A 257 -19.68 0.68 14.04
N PHE A 258 -18.84 0.84 13.01
CA PHE A 258 -19.24 0.87 11.59
C PHE A 258 -19.04 -0.45 10.85
N ARG A 259 -18.27 -1.39 11.41
CA ARG A 259 -17.87 -2.65 10.79
C ARG A 259 -18.63 -3.84 11.35
N GLN A 260 -19.16 -4.69 10.49
CA GLN A 260 -19.63 -6.03 10.85
C GLN A 260 -18.80 -7.09 10.13
N LYS A 261 -18.44 -8.15 10.87
CA LYS A 261 -17.72 -9.30 10.30
C LYS A 261 -18.72 -10.13 9.49
N PRO A 262 -18.48 -10.40 8.20
CA PRO A 262 -19.29 -11.34 7.44
C PRO A 262 -19.22 -12.74 8.04
N GLU A 263 -20.26 -13.53 7.83
CA GLU A 263 -20.42 -14.88 8.36
C GLU A 263 -19.22 -15.81 8.05
N HIS A 264 -18.51 -15.55 6.95
CA HIS A 264 -17.38 -16.34 6.47
C HIS A 264 -16.04 -15.60 6.38
N ALA A 265 -15.85 -14.52 7.16
CA ALA A 265 -14.66 -13.67 7.09
C ALA A 265 -13.29 -14.37 7.35
N GLU A 266 -13.28 -15.58 7.90
CA GLU A 266 -12.06 -16.38 8.14
C GLU A 266 -11.74 -17.37 7.00
N MET A 267 -12.52 -17.33 5.91
CA MET A 267 -12.57 -18.39 4.89
C MET A 267 -12.25 -17.89 3.47
N VAL A 268 -11.41 -16.85 3.34
CA VAL A 268 -11.13 -16.18 2.05
C VAL A 268 -9.80 -16.67 1.45
N TRP A 269 -9.86 -17.56 0.45
CA TRP A 269 -8.70 -18.04 -0.31
C TRP A 269 -9.12 -18.39 -1.74
N ALA A 270 -8.23 -18.24 -2.73
CA ALA A 270 -8.44 -18.71 -4.10
C ALA A 270 -7.27 -19.60 -4.54
N SER A 271 -7.53 -20.63 -5.34
CA SER A 271 -6.45 -21.41 -5.95
C SER A 271 -5.83 -20.62 -7.10
N ALA A 272 -4.56 -20.89 -7.42
CA ALA A 272 -3.92 -20.30 -8.59
C ALA A 272 -4.66 -20.71 -9.88
N ALA A 273 -5.24 -21.92 -9.92
CA ALA A 273 -6.04 -22.39 -11.05
C ALA A 273 -7.30 -21.54 -11.27
N ASP A 274 -8.06 -21.25 -10.20
CA ASP A 274 -9.29 -20.43 -10.30
C ASP A 274 -8.97 -19.01 -10.77
N LEU A 275 -7.91 -18.42 -10.19
CA LEU A 275 -7.45 -17.10 -10.59
C LEU A 275 -6.94 -17.09 -12.04
N ALA A 276 -6.25 -18.14 -12.49
CA ALA A 276 -5.79 -18.25 -13.87
C ALA A 276 -6.95 -18.41 -14.86
N ALA A 277 -7.97 -19.22 -14.50
CA ALA A 277 -9.16 -19.44 -15.32
C ALA A 277 -9.92 -18.13 -15.60
N ASP A 278 -9.93 -17.22 -14.62
CA ASP A 278 -10.58 -15.91 -14.75
C ASP A 278 -9.66 -14.82 -15.33
N GLN A 279 -8.47 -15.16 -15.82
CA GLN A 279 -7.44 -14.19 -16.26
C GLN A 279 -7.05 -13.18 -15.17
N ARG A 280 -7.23 -13.58 -13.91
CA ARG A 280 -6.93 -12.77 -12.74
C ARG A 280 -5.54 -13.06 -12.21
N LEU A 281 -4.92 -14.21 -12.47
CA LEU A 281 -3.58 -14.55 -11.99
C LEU A 281 -2.48 -14.03 -12.91
N THR A 282 -1.65 -13.11 -12.41
CA THR A 282 -0.42 -12.76 -13.11
C THR A 282 0.67 -13.83 -12.88
N GLY A 283 1.56 -14.03 -13.87
CA GLY A 283 2.69 -14.97 -13.71
C GLY A 283 3.57 -14.62 -12.51
N ARG A 284 3.64 -13.33 -12.18
CA ARG A 284 4.31 -12.81 -11.00
C ARG A 284 3.65 -13.21 -9.68
N GLU A 285 2.33 -13.06 -9.56
CA GLU A 285 1.60 -13.49 -8.37
C GLU A 285 1.71 -15.00 -8.14
N LEU A 286 1.80 -15.78 -9.22
CA LEU A 286 2.06 -17.20 -9.14
C LEU A 286 3.47 -17.50 -8.59
N VAL A 287 4.50 -16.82 -9.11
CA VAL A 287 5.88 -16.91 -8.59
C VAL A 287 5.94 -16.49 -7.13
N PHE A 288 5.27 -15.39 -6.77
CA PHE A 288 5.14 -14.89 -5.40
C PHE A 288 4.45 -15.91 -4.49
N ALA A 289 3.38 -16.54 -4.97
CA ALA A 289 2.69 -17.60 -4.24
C ALA A 289 3.62 -18.80 -4.00
N HIS A 290 4.45 -19.22 -4.97
CA HIS A 290 5.40 -20.31 -4.76
C HIS A 290 6.40 -20.07 -3.62
N TYR A 291 6.77 -18.81 -3.36
CA TYR A 291 7.65 -18.47 -2.23
C TYR A 291 6.92 -18.33 -0.89
N ASN A 292 5.59 -18.46 -0.87
CA ASN A 292 4.81 -18.40 0.35
C ASN A 292 4.96 -19.72 1.15
N PRO A 293 5.26 -19.69 2.46
CA PRO A 293 5.32 -20.88 3.30
C PRO A 293 4.05 -21.75 3.29
N ARG A 294 2.90 -21.23 2.85
CA ARG A 294 1.65 -21.99 2.67
C ARG A 294 1.66 -22.94 1.47
N ASN A 295 2.52 -22.69 0.48
CA ASN A 295 2.60 -23.43 -0.78
C ASN A 295 3.79 -24.41 -0.83
N ARG A 296 4.17 -24.94 0.33
CA ARG A 296 5.22 -25.94 0.47
C ARG A 296 4.68 -27.35 0.19
N VAL A 297 5.52 -28.20 -0.40
CA VAL A 297 5.17 -29.61 -0.73
C VAL A 297 5.24 -30.53 0.48
N ASP A 298 6.05 -30.20 1.48
CA ASP A 298 6.21 -30.95 2.74
C ASP A 298 5.24 -30.51 3.85
N ARG A 299 4.14 -29.84 3.46
CA ARG A 299 3.12 -29.33 4.38
C ARG A 299 2.33 -30.50 4.99
N ASP A 300 2.49 -30.73 6.29
CA ASP A 300 1.61 -31.59 7.07
C ASP A 300 0.58 -30.72 7.84
N GLU A 301 -0.66 -31.21 7.99
CA GLU A 301 -1.78 -30.49 8.60
C GLU A 301 -1.49 -30.06 10.05
N SER A 302 -0.59 -30.78 10.72
CA SER A 302 -0.13 -30.56 12.10
C SER A 302 0.86 -29.38 12.26
N GLN A 303 1.43 -28.85 11.16
CA GLN A 303 2.54 -27.89 11.18
C GLN A 303 2.14 -26.43 11.44
N PHE A 304 0.86 -26.13 11.68
CA PHE A 304 0.47 -24.83 12.27
C PHE A 304 0.77 -24.74 13.78
N GLY A 305 1.48 -25.72 14.35
CA GLY A 305 1.76 -25.76 15.79
C GLY A 305 3.06 -26.43 16.27
N ASN A 306 3.88 -27.13 15.48
CA ASN A 306 5.18 -27.65 15.98
C ASN A 306 6.21 -27.93 14.87
N GLN A 307 7.49 -27.74 15.22
CA GLN A 307 8.66 -27.39 14.40
C GLN A 307 9.28 -28.48 13.50
N GLY A 308 9.94 -28.03 12.42
CA GLY A 308 10.99 -28.72 11.67
C GLY A 308 11.53 -27.87 10.49
N PRO A 309 12.82 -27.96 10.12
CA PRO A 309 13.38 -27.20 9.00
C PRO A 309 12.82 -27.66 7.65
N ILE A 310 12.68 -26.71 6.72
CA ILE A 310 12.11 -26.84 5.36
C ILE A 310 12.85 -27.93 4.57
N LYS A 311 12.13 -28.92 4.01
CA LYS A 311 12.76 -30.08 3.34
C LYS A 311 12.90 -29.97 1.82
N ALA A 312 12.14 -29.14 1.10
CA ALA A 312 12.36 -28.91 -0.34
C ALA A 312 11.57 -27.71 -0.92
N PHE A 313 12.16 -27.03 -1.91
CA PHE A 313 11.47 -26.11 -2.84
C PHE A 313 11.01 -26.89 -4.07
N ALA A 314 9.86 -27.53 -3.99
CA ALA A 314 9.17 -28.06 -5.17
C ALA A 314 7.91 -27.22 -5.42
N SER A 315 7.61 -26.90 -6.68
CA SER A 315 6.42 -26.12 -7.02
C SER A 315 5.18 -27.01 -6.95
N LEU A 316 4.16 -26.56 -6.22
CA LEU A 316 2.83 -27.17 -6.26
C LEU A 316 2.17 -26.91 -7.63
N SER A 317 1.25 -27.79 -8.03
CA SER A 317 0.37 -27.54 -9.18
C SER A 317 -0.51 -26.29 -8.95
N LEU A 318 -1.12 -25.73 -10.00
CA LEU A 318 -1.93 -24.51 -9.89
C LEU A 318 -3.16 -24.74 -8.99
N GLU A 319 -3.73 -25.94 -9.04
CA GLU A 319 -4.88 -26.38 -8.24
C GLU A 319 -4.53 -26.52 -6.75
N GLN A 320 -3.25 -26.62 -6.43
CA GLN A 320 -2.72 -26.81 -5.07
C GLN A 320 -2.00 -25.54 -4.55
N THR A 321 -1.70 -24.59 -5.43
CA THR A 321 -1.05 -23.33 -5.08
C THR A 321 -2.08 -22.33 -4.60
N VAL A 322 -1.97 -21.90 -3.34
CA VAL A 322 -2.80 -20.86 -2.75
C VAL A 322 -2.21 -19.49 -3.07
N VAL A 323 -2.92 -18.69 -3.85
CA VAL A 323 -2.51 -17.29 -4.07
C VAL A 323 -3.15 -16.47 -2.96
N VAL A 324 -2.33 -16.08 -1.99
CA VAL A 324 -2.77 -15.30 -0.84
C VAL A 324 -3.01 -13.85 -1.31
N ARG A 325 -4.25 -13.57 -1.72
CA ARG A 325 -4.72 -12.21 -1.96
C ARG A 325 -5.21 -11.58 -0.68
N GLY A 326 -5.23 -10.24 -0.67
CA GLY A 326 -5.98 -9.49 0.34
C GLY A 326 -7.36 -10.11 0.43
N ASN A 327 -7.94 -10.18 1.62
CA ASN A 327 -9.24 -10.83 1.81
C ASN A 327 -10.40 -10.14 1.05
N GLY A 328 -10.12 -9.19 0.15
CA GLY A 328 -11.09 -8.45 -0.64
C GLY A 328 -12.18 -7.87 0.24
N PHE A 329 -13.35 -7.62 -0.37
CA PHE A 329 -14.54 -7.07 0.27
C PHE A 329 -15.15 -7.92 1.41
N ALA A 330 -14.49 -9.01 1.86
CA ALA A 330 -15.15 -10.08 2.62
C ALA A 330 -14.81 -10.20 4.11
N VAL A 331 -13.85 -9.46 4.67
CA VAL A 331 -13.58 -9.59 6.13
C VAL A 331 -14.50 -8.72 6.96
N TRP A 332 -14.93 -7.60 6.39
CA TRP A 332 -15.72 -6.59 7.07
C TRP A 332 -16.65 -5.96 6.04
N GLN A 333 -17.91 -5.79 6.43
CA GLN A 333 -18.88 -4.98 5.72
C GLN A 333 -19.20 -3.75 6.57
N VAL A 334 -19.62 -2.68 5.90
CA VAL A 334 -20.21 -1.55 6.62
C VAL A 334 -21.60 -1.93 7.13
N LYS A 335 -21.87 -1.65 8.41
CA LYS A 335 -23.21 -1.80 8.99
C LYS A 335 -24.17 -0.80 8.36
N GLU A 336 -25.28 -1.31 7.87
CA GLU A 336 -26.39 -0.48 7.39
C GLU A 336 -26.92 0.44 8.51
N GLY A 337 -27.45 1.60 8.12
CA GLY A 337 -28.02 2.57 9.06
C GLY A 337 -27.03 3.34 9.94
N THR A 338 -25.72 3.10 9.80
CA THR A 338 -24.69 3.92 10.47
C THR A 338 -24.46 5.25 9.74
N GLY A 339 -24.01 6.28 10.47
CA GLY A 339 -23.67 7.57 9.87
C GLY A 339 -22.63 7.45 8.74
N PHE A 340 -21.65 6.56 8.90
CA PHE A 340 -20.67 6.28 7.85
C PHE A 340 -21.31 5.72 6.56
N PHE A 341 -22.23 4.78 6.70
CA PHE A 341 -22.97 4.22 5.57
C PHE A 341 -23.83 5.28 4.88
N GLN A 342 -24.57 6.06 5.67
CA GLN A 342 -25.48 7.10 5.18
C GLN A 342 -24.71 8.20 4.44
N ASP A 343 -23.59 8.67 4.99
CA ASP A 343 -22.77 9.72 4.38
C ASP A 343 -22.18 9.26 3.04
N ALA A 344 -21.70 8.02 2.95
CA ALA A 344 -21.25 7.45 1.69
C ALA A 344 -22.37 7.31 0.66
N GLN A 345 -23.59 6.94 1.07
CA GLN A 345 -24.75 6.87 0.19
C GLN A 345 -25.13 8.25 -0.36
N LEU A 346 -25.12 9.29 0.49
CA LEU A 346 -25.38 10.68 0.08
C LEU A 346 -24.37 11.17 -0.96
N GLN A 347 -23.14 10.69 -0.90
CA GLN A 347 -22.05 11.03 -1.83
C GLN A 347 -21.94 10.05 -3.02
N HIS A 348 -22.82 9.06 -3.11
CA HIS A 348 -22.79 7.96 -4.10
C HIS A 348 -21.49 7.15 -4.14
N LYS A 349 -20.81 6.98 -3.00
CA LYS A 349 -19.48 6.35 -2.95
C LYS A 349 -19.49 4.90 -2.44
N PRO A 350 -18.53 4.06 -2.90
CA PRO A 350 -18.39 2.71 -2.40
C PRO A 350 -17.85 2.69 -0.98
N THR A 351 -18.37 1.77 -0.17
CA THR A 351 -17.84 1.44 1.15
C THR A 351 -17.68 -0.06 1.29
N VAL A 352 -16.49 -0.48 1.75
CA VAL A 352 -16.17 -1.90 1.90
C VAL A 352 -16.18 -2.28 3.37
N ALA A 353 -15.41 -1.56 4.17
CA ALA A 353 -15.19 -1.95 5.56
C ALA A 353 -15.08 -0.76 6.52
N GLY A 354 -15.53 0.46 6.24
CA GLY A 354 -15.40 1.59 7.18
C GLY A 354 -13.96 2.10 7.37
N PRO A 355 -13.71 3.20 8.10
CA PRO A 355 -12.40 3.86 8.18
C PRO A 355 -11.22 2.89 8.42
N SER A 356 -10.17 2.94 7.61
CA SER A 356 -9.10 1.92 7.58
C SER A 356 -8.13 2.03 8.75
N GLY A 357 -8.28 1.15 9.74
CA GLY A 357 -7.27 0.98 10.80
C GLY A 357 -5.93 0.44 10.31
N THR A 358 -5.89 -0.18 9.13
CA THR A 358 -4.64 -0.61 8.48
C THR A 358 -3.88 0.61 7.95
N THR A 359 -4.57 1.52 7.28
CA THR A 359 -3.98 2.77 6.77
C THR A 359 -3.45 3.64 7.91
N ASP A 360 -4.21 3.78 9.00
CA ASP A 360 -3.74 4.54 10.17
C ASP A 360 -2.42 3.99 10.75
N ARG A 361 -2.23 2.67 10.74
CA ARG A 361 -0.97 2.05 11.19
C ARG A 361 0.18 2.28 10.21
N PHE A 362 -0.08 2.17 8.90
CA PHE A 362 0.91 2.53 7.88
C PHE A 362 1.39 3.96 8.05
N MET A 363 0.44 4.90 8.20
CA MET A 363 0.72 6.31 8.40
C MET A 363 1.46 6.55 9.71
N THR A 364 1.06 5.90 10.80
CA THR A 364 1.77 5.98 12.08
C THR A 364 3.22 5.53 11.94
N ALA A 365 3.47 4.39 11.31
CA ALA A 365 4.82 3.86 11.13
C ALA A 365 5.66 4.77 10.21
N ALA A 366 5.07 5.28 9.12
CA ALA A 366 5.74 6.24 8.25
C ALA A 366 6.03 7.56 8.96
N ARG A 367 5.13 8.03 9.85
CA ARG A 367 5.37 9.23 10.68
C ARG A 367 6.50 9.01 11.69
N LEU A 368 6.56 7.85 12.34
CA LEU A 368 7.67 7.49 13.21
C LEU A 368 8.99 7.51 12.45
N LEU A 369 9.02 7.01 11.20
CA LEU A 369 10.19 7.03 10.31
C LEU A 369 10.29 8.32 9.48
N GLY A 370 9.55 9.38 9.85
CA GLY A 370 9.28 10.52 8.97
C GLY A 370 10.54 11.23 8.49
N ASN A 371 11.50 11.45 9.39
CA ASN A 371 12.76 12.12 9.05
C ASN A 371 13.56 11.31 8.04
N GLY A 372 13.70 10.01 8.26
CA GLY A 372 14.39 9.12 7.33
C GLY A 372 13.69 9.07 5.98
N LEU A 373 12.36 8.92 5.95
CA LEU A 373 11.59 8.91 4.70
C LEU A 373 11.74 10.22 3.91
N MET A 374 11.63 11.37 4.58
CA MET A 374 11.82 12.67 3.93
C MET A 374 13.24 12.84 3.38
N ASN A 375 14.25 12.32 4.08
CA ASN A 375 15.65 12.34 3.65
C ASN A 375 15.87 11.42 2.44
N GLU A 376 15.40 10.17 2.48
CA GLU A 376 15.54 9.21 1.36
C GLU A 376 14.84 9.69 0.08
N LEU A 377 13.72 10.39 0.20
CA LEU A 377 12.98 10.93 -0.93
C LEU A 377 13.44 12.33 -1.36
N GLY A 378 14.37 12.95 -0.62
CA GLY A 378 14.84 14.31 -0.89
C GLY A 378 13.78 15.41 -0.70
N LEU A 379 12.75 15.16 0.12
CA LEU A 379 11.64 16.09 0.34
C LEU A 379 12.02 17.28 1.24
N ASN A 380 13.08 17.09 2.04
CA ASN A 380 13.59 18.04 3.03
C ASN A 380 14.36 19.23 2.43
N GLN A 381 14.56 19.27 1.10
CA GLN A 381 15.25 20.38 0.43
C GLN A 381 14.28 21.55 0.20
N PRO A 382 14.62 22.78 0.64
CA PRO A 382 13.79 23.97 0.39
C PRO A 382 13.53 24.19 -1.10
N LYS A 383 12.28 24.50 -1.47
CA LYS A 383 11.94 24.86 -2.85
C LYS A 383 11.92 26.38 -2.99
N GLY A 384 12.73 26.92 -3.91
CA GLY A 384 12.79 28.37 -4.16
C GLY A 384 13.24 29.16 -2.93
N ALA A 385 12.42 30.10 -2.48
CA ALA A 385 12.70 31.00 -1.35
C ALA A 385 11.97 30.60 -0.05
N GLU A 386 11.58 29.33 0.09
CA GLU A 386 10.94 28.81 1.32
C GLU A 386 11.82 29.02 2.56
N THR A 387 11.21 29.45 3.66
CA THR A 387 11.84 29.38 4.98
C THR A 387 11.95 27.93 5.44
N GLN A 388 12.81 27.64 6.42
CA GLN A 388 12.94 26.29 6.97
C GLN A 388 11.60 25.76 7.52
N GLU A 389 10.80 26.62 8.16
CA GLU A 389 9.49 26.25 8.69
C GLU A 389 8.52 25.86 7.57
N GLN A 390 8.47 26.66 6.49
CA GLN A 390 7.65 26.36 5.32
C GLN A 390 8.08 25.06 4.65
N ASN A 391 9.40 24.84 4.53
CA ASN A 391 9.98 23.62 4.01
C ASN A 391 9.59 22.39 4.85
N ASN A 392 9.66 22.48 6.18
CA ASN A 392 9.28 21.39 7.08
C ASN A 392 7.79 21.03 6.94
N VAL A 393 6.91 22.03 6.97
CA VAL A 393 5.46 21.83 6.80
C VAL A 393 5.14 21.20 5.45
N ARG A 394 5.79 21.69 4.38
CA ARG A 394 5.64 21.13 3.03
C ARG A 394 6.13 19.69 2.96
N ALA A 395 7.35 19.41 3.43
CA ALA A 395 7.97 18.09 3.36
C ALA A 395 7.13 17.04 4.12
N GLU A 396 6.63 17.39 5.31
CA GLU A 396 5.75 16.52 6.10
C GLU A 396 4.45 16.23 5.35
N ARG A 397 3.81 17.24 4.77
CA ARG A 397 2.60 17.08 3.95
C ARG A 397 2.85 16.18 2.74
N GLU A 398 3.89 16.45 1.95
CA GLU A 398 4.25 15.68 0.77
C GLU A 398 4.53 14.21 1.13
N MET A 399 5.25 13.97 2.23
CA MET A 399 5.49 12.63 2.75
C MET A 399 4.18 11.92 3.12
N LYS A 400 3.28 12.58 3.86
CA LYS A 400 1.97 12.02 4.24
C LYS A 400 1.12 11.68 3.00
N GLU A 401 1.09 12.56 2.00
CA GLU A 401 0.35 12.33 0.74
C GLU A 401 0.93 11.16 -0.08
N LEU A 402 2.25 11.03 -0.16
CA LEU A 402 2.91 9.90 -0.81
C LEU A 402 2.62 8.56 -0.11
N VAL A 403 2.64 8.53 1.22
CA VAL A 403 2.31 7.33 1.99
C VAL A 403 0.84 6.95 1.81
N ARG A 404 -0.07 7.94 1.76
CA ARG A 404 -1.48 7.71 1.43
C ARG A 404 -1.66 7.16 0.01
N TRP A 405 -0.91 7.69 -0.96
CA TRP A 405 -0.94 7.21 -2.34
C TRP A 405 -0.41 5.77 -2.47
N MET A 406 0.70 5.47 -1.78
CA MET A 406 1.23 4.12 -1.63
C MET A 406 0.20 3.17 -0.99
N ALA A 407 -0.46 3.60 0.10
CA ALA A 407 -1.51 2.83 0.76
C ALA A 407 -2.72 2.61 -0.16
N THR A 408 -3.07 3.57 -1.02
CA THR A 408 -4.13 3.43 -2.02
C THR A 408 -3.80 2.31 -2.99
N GLY A 409 -2.61 2.33 -3.60
CA GLY A 409 -2.16 1.28 -4.52
C GLY A 409 -2.04 -0.09 -3.86
N TYR A 410 -1.69 -0.15 -2.57
CA TYR A 410 -1.59 -1.42 -1.85
C TYR A 410 -2.94 -1.99 -1.40
N LEU A 411 -3.82 -1.17 -0.83
CA LEU A 411 -5.01 -1.62 -0.12
C LEU A 411 -6.28 -1.65 -0.98
N VAL A 412 -6.37 -0.75 -1.98
CA VAL A 412 -7.55 -0.64 -2.83
C VAL A 412 -7.44 -1.57 -4.04
N ASP A 413 -6.25 -1.77 -4.60
CA ASP A 413 -6.03 -2.69 -5.75
C ASP A 413 -6.32 -4.15 -5.33
N ASP A 414 -6.06 -4.47 -4.06
CA ASP A 414 -6.41 -5.73 -3.42
C ASP A 414 -7.87 -5.81 -2.93
N ASN A 415 -8.65 -4.77 -3.17
CA ASN A 415 -10.06 -4.67 -2.80
C ASN A 415 -10.33 -4.87 -1.31
N HIS A 416 -9.33 -4.63 -0.46
CA HIS A 416 -9.46 -4.76 0.98
C HIS A 416 -10.11 -3.52 1.61
N HIS A 417 -9.96 -2.37 0.95
CA HIS A 417 -10.50 -1.08 1.36
C HIS A 417 -11.00 -0.30 0.13
N SER A 418 -12.00 0.56 0.30
CA SER A 418 -12.25 1.64 -0.67
C SER A 418 -11.28 2.80 -0.46
N MET A 419 -11.17 3.68 -1.47
CA MET A 419 -10.35 4.89 -1.34
C MET A 419 -10.83 5.78 -0.19
N ILE A 420 -12.13 5.82 0.12
CA ILE A 420 -12.65 6.55 1.29
C ILE A 420 -12.02 6.04 2.58
N GLU A 421 -11.97 4.72 2.75
CA GLU A 421 -11.47 4.13 3.99
C GLU A 421 -9.98 4.42 4.19
N VAL A 422 -9.20 4.36 3.11
CA VAL A 422 -7.78 4.74 3.10
C VAL A 422 -7.65 6.22 3.45
N ASN A 423 -8.39 7.09 2.80
CA ASN A 423 -8.34 8.53 3.03
C ASN A 423 -8.70 8.91 4.48
N LEU A 424 -9.74 8.31 5.05
CA LEU A 424 -10.14 8.58 6.43
C LEU A 424 -9.15 8.01 7.45
N GLY A 425 -8.52 6.86 7.15
CA GLY A 425 -7.43 6.34 7.96
C GLY A 425 -6.22 7.29 7.95
N ALA A 426 -5.89 7.84 6.77
CA ALA A 426 -4.81 8.80 6.62
C ALA A 426 -5.13 10.19 7.20
N ALA A 427 -6.40 10.58 7.22
CA ALA A 427 -6.86 11.85 7.77
C ALA A 427 -6.57 11.99 9.27
N ASN A 428 -6.48 10.90 10.02
CA ASN A 428 -6.03 10.93 11.43
C ASN A 428 -4.65 11.57 11.60
N HIS A 429 -3.83 11.58 10.54
CA HIS A 429 -2.47 12.11 10.55
C HIS A 429 -2.43 13.53 9.95
N GLY A 430 -3.53 14.28 10.07
CA GLY A 430 -3.59 15.70 9.68
C GLY A 430 -3.74 15.96 8.18
N LEU A 431 -3.93 14.91 7.37
CA LEU A 431 -4.38 15.09 5.98
C LEU A 431 -5.87 15.46 5.93
N PRO A 432 -6.34 16.22 4.93
CA PRO A 432 -7.75 16.50 4.75
C PRO A 432 -8.57 15.21 4.67
N ALA A 433 -9.68 15.15 5.41
CA ALA A 433 -10.68 14.12 5.17
C ALA A 433 -11.32 14.41 3.81
N GLN A 434 -11.34 13.41 2.92
CA GLN A 434 -11.89 13.57 1.58
C GLN A 434 -13.18 12.78 1.42
N TRP A 435 -14.21 13.51 1.02
CA TRP A 435 -15.50 13.01 0.56
C TRP A 435 -15.84 13.63 -0.81
N GLY A 436 -16.77 13.04 -1.54
CA GLY A 436 -17.21 13.59 -2.82
C GLY A 436 -16.19 13.44 -3.95
N THR A 437 -16.06 14.46 -4.82
CA THR A 437 -15.24 14.40 -6.05
C THR A 437 -13.74 14.52 -5.81
N ALA A 438 -13.33 15.29 -4.79
CA ALA A 438 -11.92 15.48 -4.41
C ALA A 438 -11.22 14.15 -4.07
N LEU A 439 -11.98 13.16 -3.57
CA LEU A 439 -11.49 11.81 -3.28
C LEU A 439 -10.77 11.16 -4.47
N TYR A 440 -11.26 11.38 -5.69
CA TYR A 440 -10.73 10.75 -6.90
C TYR A 440 -9.89 11.69 -7.76
N SER A 441 -10.11 13.00 -7.62
CA SER A 441 -9.47 14.01 -8.47
C SER A 441 -8.30 14.73 -7.81
N GLU A 442 -8.15 14.63 -6.49
CA GLU A 442 -7.14 15.38 -5.73
C GLU A 442 -6.32 14.47 -4.80
N PRO A 443 -5.61 13.45 -5.33
CA PRO A 443 -4.71 12.61 -4.54
C PRO A 443 -3.51 13.39 -3.97
N PHE A 444 -3.18 14.55 -4.52
CA PHE A 444 -2.11 15.45 -4.06
C PHE A 444 -2.61 16.89 -3.99
N SER A 445 -2.21 17.62 -2.95
CA SER A 445 -2.57 19.05 -2.82
C SER A 445 -1.73 19.97 -3.71
N ALA A 446 -0.54 19.52 -4.10
CA ALA A 446 0.35 20.20 -5.03
C ALA A 446 1.25 19.16 -5.74
N PRO A 447 1.85 19.49 -6.90
CA PRO A 447 2.83 18.61 -7.53
C PRO A 447 4.02 18.31 -6.62
N ILE A 448 4.37 17.02 -6.50
CA ILE A 448 5.53 16.55 -5.76
C ILE A 448 6.62 16.17 -6.75
N LYS A 449 7.79 16.79 -6.59
CA LYS A 449 8.95 16.57 -7.45
C LYS A 449 10.13 16.17 -6.59
N THR A 450 10.76 15.06 -6.94
CA THR A 450 12.00 14.54 -6.37
C THR A 450 13.01 14.31 -7.50
N GLU A 451 14.22 13.86 -7.17
CA GLU A 451 15.20 13.45 -8.18
C GLU A 451 14.75 12.20 -8.97
N HIS A 452 13.86 11.39 -8.40
CA HIS A 452 13.49 10.08 -8.95
C HIS A 452 12.12 10.05 -9.62
N PHE A 453 11.21 10.96 -9.26
CA PHE A 453 9.88 11.02 -9.84
C PHE A 453 9.28 12.42 -9.75
N THR A 454 8.29 12.67 -10.60
CA THR A 454 7.31 13.73 -10.42
C THR A 454 5.94 13.08 -10.35
N VAL A 455 5.06 13.59 -9.49
CA VAL A 455 3.67 13.15 -9.42
C VAL A 455 2.77 14.32 -9.08
N SER A 456 1.61 14.41 -9.72
CA SER A 456 0.59 15.41 -9.44
C SER A 456 -0.80 14.84 -9.70
N SER A 457 -1.82 15.48 -9.13
CA SER A 457 -3.22 15.14 -9.40
C SER A 457 -3.55 15.23 -10.90
N GLU A 458 -3.04 16.25 -11.60
CA GLU A 458 -3.22 16.41 -13.05
C GLU A 458 -2.61 15.24 -13.84
N GLU A 459 -1.41 14.82 -13.47
CA GLU A 459 -0.74 13.68 -14.11
C GLU A 459 -1.50 12.38 -13.86
N VAL A 460 -1.93 12.15 -12.61
CA VAL A 460 -2.73 10.97 -12.25
C VAL A 460 -4.02 10.93 -13.07
N MET A 461 -4.75 12.02 -13.16
CA MET A 461 -6.00 12.06 -13.92
C MET A 461 -5.77 11.81 -15.41
N ARG A 462 -4.77 12.48 -16.00
CA ARG A 462 -4.42 12.30 -17.40
C ARG A 462 -4.04 10.85 -17.74
N VAL A 463 -3.30 10.18 -16.87
CA VAL A 463 -2.92 8.77 -17.09
C VAL A 463 -4.11 7.84 -16.87
N ALA A 464 -4.93 8.09 -15.85
CA ALA A 464 -6.13 7.30 -15.58
C ALA A 464 -7.14 7.31 -16.75
N GLU A 465 -7.26 8.44 -17.47
CA GLU A 465 -8.11 8.56 -18.67
C GLU A 465 -7.59 7.74 -19.86
N GLN A 466 -6.28 7.52 -19.94
CA GLN A 466 -5.61 6.85 -21.06
C GLN A 466 -5.48 5.34 -20.84
N GLN A 467 -5.62 4.88 -19.59
CA GLN A 467 -5.51 3.46 -19.27
C GLN A 467 -6.77 2.70 -19.74
N SER A 468 -6.54 1.49 -20.24
CA SER A 468 -7.64 0.57 -20.50
C SER A 468 -8.40 0.34 -19.19
N THR A 469 -9.73 0.41 -19.25
CA THR A 469 -10.58 0.14 -18.10
C THR A 469 -10.17 -1.19 -17.47
N VAL A 470 -9.86 -1.17 -16.18
CA VAL A 470 -9.56 -2.40 -15.45
C VAL A 470 -10.83 -3.24 -15.48
N LYS A 471 -10.81 -4.37 -16.19
CA LYS A 471 -11.90 -5.36 -16.16
C LYS A 471 -11.83 -6.14 -14.85
N THR A 472 -12.11 -5.46 -13.76
CA THR A 472 -12.27 -6.07 -12.46
C THR A 472 -13.70 -6.56 -12.39
N HIS A 473 -13.91 -7.87 -12.55
CA HIS A 473 -15.21 -8.50 -12.31
C HIS A 473 -15.53 -8.50 -10.80
N TYR A 474 -15.82 -7.31 -10.26
CA TYR A 474 -16.10 -7.06 -8.85
C TYR A 474 -17.23 -7.92 -8.30
N GLU A 475 -18.22 -8.23 -9.12
CA GLU A 475 -19.31 -9.16 -8.82
C GLU A 475 -18.88 -10.64 -8.83
N ASN A 476 -17.83 -11.02 -9.54
CA ASN A 476 -17.34 -12.41 -9.56
C ASN A 476 -16.46 -12.72 -8.34
N PHE A 477 -15.81 -11.72 -7.74
CA PHE A 477 -15.24 -11.88 -6.40
C PHE A 477 -16.31 -12.28 -5.39
N ARG A 478 -17.57 -11.87 -5.56
CA ARG A 478 -18.68 -12.25 -4.67
C ARG A 478 -18.92 -13.77 -4.63
N TYR A 479 -18.51 -14.51 -5.66
CA TYR A 479 -18.62 -15.96 -5.75
C TYR A 479 -17.40 -16.71 -5.19
N ASP A 480 -16.20 -16.11 -5.21
CA ASP A 480 -15.03 -16.60 -4.44
C ASP A 480 -15.20 -16.43 -2.91
N LEU A 481 -16.24 -15.69 -2.50
CA LEU A 481 -16.40 -15.11 -1.16
C LEU A 481 -17.69 -15.56 -0.44
N GLN A 482 -18.50 -16.45 -1.03
CA GLN A 482 -19.42 -17.28 -0.24
C GLN A 482 -18.63 -18.43 0.33
N GLY A 483 -17.95 -18.17 1.46
CA GLY A 483 -17.01 -19.09 2.07
C GLY A 483 -17.53 -20.52 2.14
N GLY A 484 -16.88 -21.39 1.38
CA GLY A 484 -16.82 -22.80 1.73
C GLY A 484 -16.11 -22.98 3.07
N ARG A 485 -16.15 -24.19 3.61
CA ARG A 485 -15.34 -24.56 4.78
C ARG A 485 -13.86 -24.23 4.50
N ARG A 486 -13.02 -24.07 5.53
CA ARG A 486 -11.54 -24.06 5.39
C ARG A 486 -11.17 -25.02 4.26
N ALA A 487 -10.41 -24.56 3.26
CA ALA A 487 -9.87 -25.39 2.19
C ALA A 487 -9.53 -26.76 2.78
N LYS A 488 -10.38 -27.75 2.50
CA LYS A 488 -10.13 -29.10 2.97
C LYS A 488 -9.25 -29.68 1.91
N PHE A 489 -8.04 -30.03 2.31
CA PHE A 489 -7.16 -30.68 1.38
C PHE A 489 -7.62 -32.12 1.28
N THR A 490 -7.95 -32.54 0.07
CA THR A 490 -8.16 -33.96 -0.17
C THR A 490 -6.83 -34.69 0.07
N PRO A 491 -6.83 -36.00 0.37
CA PRO A 491 -5.59 -36.75 0.62
C PRO A 491 -4.56 -36.71 -0.54
N ASP A 492 -4.99 -36.36 -1.76
CA ASP A 492 -4.15 -36.13 -2.94
C ASP A 492 -3.70 -34.66 -3.10
N GLY A 493 -3.95 -33.82 -2.10
CA GLY A 493 -3.44 -32.45 -1.99
C GLY A 493 -4.27 -31.39 -2.70
N ARG A 494 -5.41 -31.72 -3.34
CA ARG A 494 -6.28 -30.74 -4.00
C ARG A 494 -7.05 -29.91 -2.97
N ILE A 495 -7.41 -28.69 -3.34
CA ILE A 495 -8.20 -27.77 -2.52
C ILE A 495 -9.70 -28.08 -2.73
N ALA A 496 -10.45 -28.39 -1.67
CA ALA A 496 -11.89 -28.65 -1.69
C ALA A 496 -12.71 -27.67 -0.83
#